data_AF-A0A814M0B7-F1
#
_entry.id   AF-A0A814M0B7-F1
#
_cell.length_a   1.000
_cell.length_b   1.000
_cell.length_c   1.000
_cell.angle_alpha   90.00
_cell.angle_beta   90.00
_cell.angle_gamma   90.00
#
_symmetry.space_group_name_H-M   'P 1'
#
loop_
_entity.id
_entity.type
_entity.pdbx_description
1 polymer ?
#
loop_
_entity_poly.entity_id
_entity_poly.type
_entity_poly.pdbx_seq_one_letter_code
_entity_poly.pdbx_strand_id
1 'polypeptide(L)'
;MDTGICQGKCYDRRFYTCIGDQLCNGSNADICAGECYNRSTHSCMHGILCNGSNADICAGKCYNRDSGKCFSDIFCIGQYAGICAGKCMTNTSSQTCINGTICDGYNNAVCAGKCYDNYIQTCIEDHICNGTNVGTCGGECYNKLYQTCIDGIICSNMNAALCGGKCFSKTPVRTCINGTVCNGFNMDTCAGNCYSKLFQQCLNGTICNGTNSGICAGTCYDRNSQKCFNEILCNGSNAGICAGKCFNNVYSQRCFDGVLCNGFNPGMCNGKCYDRLSQTCIDGVLCNSTDNAVCNGKCYNSIFQKCLQGVVCTLWPSILVCADKCYNSDYEKCVGGIVTPLYT
;
A
#
# COMPACT_ATOMS: atom_id res chain seq x y z
N MET A 1 108.87 16.51 -2.69
CA MET A 1 107.62 17.20 -3.06
C MET A 1 106.96 16.34 -4.11
N ASP A 2 105.68 15.99 -3.93
CA ASP A 2 104.95 15.19 -4.93
C ASP A 2 104.46 16.13 -6.03
N THR A 3 105.30 16.35 -7.05
CA THR A 3 105.08 17.34 -8.11
C THR A 3 104.63 16.68 -9.40
N GLY A 4 103.67 17.29 -10.09
CA GLY A 4 103.23 16.94 -11.44
C GLY A 4 103.51 18.04 -12.46
N ILE A 5 103.33 17.75 -13.75
CA ILE A 5 103.41 18.72 -14.86
C ILE A 5 102.04 18.78 -15.55
N CYS A 6 101.51 19.98 -15.77
CA CYS A 6 100.27 20.25 -16.52
C CYS A 6 100.55 21.41 -17.48
N GLN A 7 100.33 21.22 -18.79
CA GLN A 7 100.68 22.22 -19.83
C GLN A 7 102.09 22.86 -19.65
N GLY A 8 103.08 22.05 -19.30
CA GLY A 8 104.46 22.53 -19.11
C GLY A 8 104.71 23.33 -17.82
N LYS A 9 103.74 23.46 -16.91
CA LYS A 9 103.91 24.06 -15.58
C LYS A 9 103.94 22.99 -14.48
N CYS A 10 104.89 23.11 -13.56
CA CYS A 10 104.95 22.27 -12.36
C CYS A 10 103.86 22.65 -11.36
N TYR A 11 103.23 21.65 -10.72
CA TYR A 11 102.25 21.86 -9.66
C TYR A 11 102.43 20.83 -8.53
N ASP A 12 101.96 21.16 -7.33
CA ASP A 12 101.93 20.25 -6.18
C ASP A 12 100.67 19.37 -6.24
N ARG A 13 100.84 18.06 -6.39
CA ARG A 13 99.74 17.08 -6.52
C ARG A 13 98.87 16.98 -5.27
N ARG A 14 99.32 17.51 -4.13
CA ARG A 14 98.50 17.57 -2.91
C ARG A 14 97.39 18.60 -3.00
N PHE A 15 97.58 19.66 -3.79
CA PHE A 15 96.66 20.79 -3.86
C PHE A 15 96.00 20.95 -5.23
N TYR A 16 96.54 20.34 -6.28
CA TYR A 16 95.99 20.48 -7.63
C TYR A 16 95.96 19.15 -8.37
N THR A 17 95.05 19.05 -9.33
CA THR A 17 94.91 17.91 -10.24
C THR A 17 94.88 18.43 -11.67
N CYS A 18 95.70 17.85 -12.55
CA CYS A 18 95.68 18.16 -13.98
C CYS A 18 94.74 17.19 -14.71
N ILE A 19 93.76 17.71 -15.46
CA ILE A 19 92.74 16.92 -16.15
C ILE A 19 92.68 17.40 -17.59
N GLY A 20 93.16 16.56 -18.52
CA GLY A 20 93.46 16.99 -19.88
C GLY A 20 94.46 18.15 -19.86
N ASP A 21 94.02 19.30 -20.33
CA ASP A 21 94.81 20.53 -20.48
C ASP A 21 94.54 21.57 -19.38
N GLN A 22 93.73 21.27 -18.37
CA GLN A 22 93.31 22.24 -17.36
C GLN A 22 93.79 21.84 -15.96
N LEU A 23 94.35 22.81 -15.23
CA LEU A 23 94.81 22.63 -13.85
C LEU A 23 93.67 23.02 -12.88
N CYS A 24 93.15 22.05 -12.13
CA CYS A 24 92.06 22.25 -11.19
C CYS A 24 92.55 22.25 -9.73
N ASN A 25 91.92 23.06 -8.88
CA ASN A 25 92.21 23.15 -7.45
C ASN A 25 91.55 21.98 -6.68
N GLY A 26 92.33 21.32 -5.83
CA GLY A 26 91.97 20.14 -5.06
C GLY A 26 92.45 18.83 -5.70
N SER A 27 92.80 17.86 -4.85
CA SER A 27 93.17 16.50 -5.28
C SER A 27 91.99 15.65 -5.76
N ASN A 28 90.74 16.10 -5.49
CA ASN A 28 89.52 15.42 -5.93
C ASN A 28 88.75 16.22 -7.00
N ALA A 29 89.45 17.06 -7.77
CA ALA A 29 88.84 17.84 -8.82
C ALA A 29 88.47 16.99 -10.06
N ASP A 30 87.51 17.46 -10.84
CA ASP A 30 87.14 16.98 -12.18
C ASP A 30 86.60 18.15 -13.03
N ILE A 31 86.34 17.94 -14.33
CA ILE A 31 85.85 18.98 -15.25
C ILE A 31 84.43 18.67 -15.72
N CYS A 32 83.53 19.65 -15.63
CA CYS A 32 82.18 19.59 -16.16
C CYS A 32 81.90 20.81 -17.04
N ALA A 33 81.52 20.60 -18.31
CA ALA A 33 81.25 21.69 -19.26
C ALA A 33 82.35 22.78 -19.32
N GLY A 34 83.62 22.38 -19.15
CA GLY A 34 84.78 23.28 -19.19
C GLY A 34 85.17 23.91 -17.84
N GLU A 35 84.41 23.67 -16.77
CA GLU A 35 84.70 24.21 -15.44
C GLU A 35 85.20 23.13 -14.48
N CYS A 36 86.22 23.46 -13.68
CA CYS A 36 86.72 22.60 -12.61
C CYS A 36 85.71 22.54 -11.46
N TYR A 37 85.39 21.34 -10.97
CA TYR A 37 84.54 21.14 -9.79
C TYR A 37 85.14 20.11 -8.83
N ASN A 38 84.67 20.10 -7.58
CA ASN A 38 85.09 19.14 -6.57
C ASN A 38 84.12 17.94 -6.52
N ARG A 39 84.60 16.75 -6.89
CA ARG A 39 83.81 15.50 -6.94
C ARG A 39 83.22 15.07 -5.59
N SER A 40 83.75 15.57 -4.47
CA SER A 40 83.18 15.30 -3.14
C SER A 40 81.87 16.04 -2.87
N THR A 41 81.61 17.13 -3.61
CA THR A 41 80.49 18.06 -3.31
C THR A 41 79.55 18.26 -4.48
N HIS A 42 79.97 17.91 -5.70
CA HIS A 42 79.19 18.07 -6.92
C HIS A 42 79.38 16.85 -7.83
N SER A 43 78.46 16.69 -8.77
CA SER A 43 78.52 15.68 -9.82
C SER A 43 78.23 16.32 -11.18
N CYS A 44 78.95 15.89 -12.22
CA CYS A 44 78.66 16.31 -13.59
C CYS A 44 77.78 15.28 -14.28
N MET A 45 76.56 15.68 -14.67
CA MET A 45 75.61 14.80 -15.36
C MET A 45 75.24 15.44 -16.70
N HIS A 46 75.52 14.78 -17.82
CA HIS A 46 75.24 15.29 -19.18
C HIS A 46 75.66 16.76 -19.43
N GLY A 47 76.78 17.19 -18.85
CA GLY A 47 77.29 18.57 -18.99
C GLY A 47 76.63 19.60 -18.07
N ILE A 48 75.78 19.18 -17.13
CA ILE A 48 75.21 20.04 -16.07
C ILE A 48 75.90 19.69 -14.75
N LEU A 49 76.40 20.73 -14.07
CA LEU A 49 76.98 20.59 -12.74
C LEU A 49 75.87 20.58 -11.69
N CYS A 50 75.77 19.48 -10.94
CA CYS A 50 74.77 19.28 -9.91
C CYS A 50 75.38 19.31 -8.50
N ASN A 51 74.67 19.90 -7.54
CA ASN A 51 75.07 19.91 -6.13
C ASN A 51 74.84 18.55 -5.48
N GLY A 52 75.82 18.09 -4.70
CA GLY A 52 75.84 16.77 -4.07
C GLY A 52 76.59 15.74 -4.93
N SER A 53 77.25 14.79 -4.27
CA SER A 53 77.99 13.70 -4.92
C SER A 53 77.10 12.57 -5.44
N ASN A 54 75.80 12.58 -5.11
CA ASN A 54 74.81 11.59 -5.51
C ASN A 54 73.68 12.22 -6.33
N ALA A 55 74.04 13.11 -7.26
CA ALA A 55 73.07 13.81 -8.08
C ALA A 55 72.82 13.10 -9.42
N ASP A 56 71.62 13.34 -9.98
CA ASP A 56 71.21 12.90 -11.31
C ASP A 56 70.30 13.94 -11.96
N ILE A 57 69.91 13.76 -13.21
CA ILE A 57 69.06 14.70 -13.95
C ILE A 57 67.70 14.09 -14.23
N CYS A 58 66.65 14.87 -13.98
CA CYS A 58 65.28 14.59 -14.38
C CYS A 58 64.67 15.82 -15.03
N ALA A 59 64.11 15.70 -16.24
CA ALA A 59 63.53 16.83 -16.97
C ALA A 59 64.47 18.06 -17.04
N GLY A 60 65.76 17.82 -17.25
CA GLY A 60 66.78 18.88 -17.32
C GLY A 60 67.15 19.55 -15.98
N LYS A 61 66.67 19.03 -14.84
CA LYS A 61 66.99 19.54 -13.50
C LYS A 61 67.75 18.51 -12.68
N CYS A 62 68.74 18.97 -11.92
CA CYS A 62 69.47 18.17 -10.96
C CYS A 62 68.56 17.74 -9.79
N TYR A 63 68.65 16.48 -9.37
CA TYR A 63 68.02 15.96 -8.16
C TYR A 63 68.98 15.02 -7.41
N ASN A 64 68.76 14.86 -6.10
CA ASN A 64 69.52 13.90 -5.30
C ASN A 64 68.89 12.50 -5.39
N ARG A 65 69.64 11.48 -5.81
CA ARG A 65 69.16 10.09 -5.95
C ARG A 65 68.65 9.47 -4.65
N ASP A 66 69.09 9.96 -3.49
CA ASP A 66 68.58 9.51 -2.19
C ASP A 66 67.18 10.08 -1.89
N SER A 67 66.84 11.22 -2.50
CA SER A 67 65.57 11.91 -2.27
C SER A 67 64.44 11.44 -3.18
N GLY A 68 64.73 10.73 -4.26
CA GLY A 68 63.71 10.33 -5.24
C GLY A 68 64.25 9.65 -6.49
N LYS A 69 63.36 9.42 -7.46
CA LYS A 69 63.65 8.78 -8.74
C LYS A 69 63.02 9.55 -9.90
N CYS A 70 63.67 9.50 -11.07
CA CYS A 70 63.13 10.05 -12.30
C CYS A 70 62.49 8.96 -13.16
N PHE A 71 61.30 9.22 -13.70
CA PHE A 71 60.59 8.35 -14.63
C PHE A 71 60.11 9.17 -15.84
N SER A 72 60.78 9.01 -16.99
CA SER A 72 60.42 9.70 -18.25
C SER A 72 60.08 11.18 -18.04
N ASP A 73 61.03 11.93 -17.48
CA ASP A 73 60.92 13.36 -17.14
C ASP A 73 59.99 13.72 -15.97
N ILE A 74 59.50 12.73 -15.22
CA ILE A 74 58.73 12.97 -13.99
C ILE A 74 59.59 12.59 -12.79
N PHE A 75 59.92 13.59 -11.97
CA PHE A 75 60.63 13.37 -10.71
C PHE A 75 59.63 13.01 -9.59
N CYS A 76 59.83 11.84 -9.00
CA CYS A 76 59.02 11.33 -7.89
C CYS A 76 59.85 11.25 -6.61
N ILE A 77 59.34 11.86 -5.55
CA ILE A 77 60.00 11.92 -4.24
C ILE A 77 59.87 10.56 -3.53
N GLY A 78 60.98 10.10 -2.94
CA GLY A 78 61.07 8.87 -2.18
C GLY A 78 61.94 7.81 -2.87
N GLN A 79 62.78 7.13 -2.09
CA GLN A 79 63.67 6.08 -2.60
C GLN A 79 62.89 4.86 -3.16
N TYR A 80 61.67 4.65 -2.67
CA TYR A 80 60.73 3.63 -3.13
C TYR A 80 59.67 4.19 -4.08
N ALA A 81 59.90 5.37 -4.67
CA ALA A 81 58.95 5.95 -5.60
C ALA A 81 58.83 5.11 -6.88
N GLY A 82 57.64 5.17 -7.48
CA GLY A 82 57.32 4.55 -8.77
C GLY A 82 56.44 5.47 -9.61
N ILE A 83 56.02 5.01 -10.78
CA ILE A 83 55.11 5.75 -11.67
C ILE A 83 53.91 4.90 -12.08
N CYS A 84 52.74 5.50 -12.10
CA CYS A 84 51.48 4.89 -12.55
C CYS A 84 50.69 5.89 -13.39
N ALA A 85 50.50 5.60 -14.68
CA ALA A 85 49.80 6.48 -15.62
C ALA A 85 50.20 7.97 -15.53
N GLY A 86 51.51 8.23 -15.46
CA GLY A 86 52.05 9.60 -15.37
C GLY A 86 51.99 10.25 -13.97
N LYS A 87 51.54 9.52 -12.94
CA LYS A 87 51.51 9.99 -11.55
C LYS A 87 52.54 9.26 -10.69
N CYS A 88 53.13 9.98 -9.76
CA CYS A 88 54.07 9.40 -8.81
C CYS A 88 53.37 8.52 -7.77
N MET A 89 53.87 7.30 -7.61
CA MET A 89 53.64 6.47 -6.43
C MET A 89 54.70 6.84 -5.39
N THR A 90 54.28 7.07 -4.15
CA THR A 90 55.15 7.45 -3.04
C THR A 90 55.93 6.26 -2.49
N ASN A 91 55.37 5.05 -2.57
CA ASN A 91 56.01 3.83 -2.10
C ASN A 91 55.51 2.58 -2.83
N THR A 92 56.34 2.00 -3.69
CA THR A 92 56.04 0.77 -4.44
C THR A 92 55.91 -0.49 -3.56
N SER A 93 56.29 -0.44 -2.29
CA SER A 93 56.09 -1.56 -1.35
C SER A 93 54.70 -1.60 -0.73
N SER A 94 53.99 -0.46 -0.71
CA SER A 94 52.64 -0.34 -0.17
C SER A 94 51.60 0.12 -1.20
N GLN A 95 52.02 0.47 -2.42
CA GLN A 95 51.15 0.94 -3.49
C GLN A 95 51.27 0.08 -4.72
N THR A 96 50.13 -0.15 -5.38
CA THR A 96 50.06 -0.90 -6.63
C THR A 96 49.40 -0.05 -7.71
N CYS A 97 49.94 -0.06 -8.92
CA CYS A 97 49.31 0.54 -10.08
C CYS A 97 48.39 -0.48 -10.77
N ILE A 98 47.08 -0.23 -10.78
CA ILE A 98 46.08 -1.11 -11.38
C ILE A 98 45.27 -0.30 -12.38
N ASN A 99 45.35 -0.63 -13.67
CA ASN A 99 44.65 0.07 -14.75
C ASN A 99 44.82 1.60 -14.69
N GLY A 100 46.02 2.08 -14.35
CA GLY A 100 46.33 3.51 -14.22
C GLY A 100 45.83 4.18 -12.94
N THR A 101 45.27 3.43 -12.00
CA THR A 101 44.88 3.90 -10.67
C THR A 101 45.90 3.43 -9.63
N ILE A 102 46.33 4.32 -8.74
CA ILE A 102 47.23 3.99 -7.63
C ILE A 102 46.38 3.54 -6.44
N CYS A 103 46.59 2.31 -5.98
CA CYS A 103 45.87 1.74 -4.84
C CYS A 103 46.82 1.49 -3.66
N ASP A 104 46.43 1.93 -2.47
CA ASP A 104 47.17 1.72 -1.23
C ASP A 104 46.80 0.38 -0.58
N GLY A 105 47.81 -0.38 -0.16
CA GLY A 105 47.65 -1.68 0.49
C GLY A 105 47.74 -2.88 -0.46
N TYR A 106 47.43 -4.05 0.09
CA TYR A 106 47.45 -5.34 -0.61
C TYR A 106 46.03 -5.77 -1.00
N ASN A 107 45.90 -6.67 -1.97
CA ASN A 107 44.61 -7.22 -2.44
C ASN A 107 43.66 -6.18 -3.05
N ASN A 108 44.21 -5.11 -3.62
CA ASN A 108 43.40 -4.12 -4.30
C ASN A 108 43.00 -4.58 -5.71
N ALA A 109 41.80 -4.20 -6.12
CA ALA A 109 41.36 -4.16 -7.51
C ALA A 109 40.73 -2.79 -7.81
N VAL A 110 40.37 -2.55 -9.06
CA VAL A 110 39.77 -1.27 -9.49
C VAL A 110 38.38 -1.50 -10.05
N CYS A 111 37.42 -0.71 -9.59
CA CYS A 111 36.03 -0.68 -10.02
C CYS A 111 35.65 0.76 -10.33
N ALA A 112 35.22 1.06 -11.56
CA ALA A 112 34.88 2.43 -11.99
C ALA A 112 35.92 3.51 -11.58
N GLY A 113 37.21 3.18 -11.70
CA GLY A 113 38.32 4.09 -11.36
C GLY A 113 38.60 4.27 -9.87
N LYS A 114 37.95 3.49 -8.99
CA LYS A 114 38.19 3.48 -7.55
C LYS A 114 38.82 2.17 -7.11
N CYS A 115 39.79 2.25 -6.21
CA CYS A 115 40.38 1.09 -5.57
C CYS A 115 39.42 0.48 -4.55
N TYR A 116 39.40 -0.85 -4.48
CA TYR A 116 38.65 -1.61 -3.47
C TYR A 116 39.42 -2.86 -3.04
N ASP A 117 39.19 -3.31 -1.81
CA ASP A 117 39.79 -4.52 -1.28
C ASP A 117 39.02 -5.74 -1.77
N ASN A 118 39.56 -6.47 -2.75
CA ASN A 118 38.89 -7.59 -3.39
C ASN A 118 38.73 -8.82 -2.49
N TYR A 119 39.31 -8.80 -1.27
CA TYR A 119 39.10 -9.83 -0.27
C TYR A 119 37.77 -9.67 0.46
N ILE A 120 37.35 -8.43 0.73
CA ILE A 120 36.12 -8.12 1.49
C ILE A 120 35.07 -7.36 0.69
N GLN A 121 35.37 -6.94 -0.53
CA GLN A 121 34.47 -6.17 -1.39
C GLN A 121 34.38 -6.82 -2.78
N THR A 122 33.24 -6.59 -3.42
CA THR A 122 32.96 -7.05 -4.78
C THR A 122 32.59 -5.86 -5.64
N CYS A 123 33.18 -5.76 -6.82
CA CYS A 123 32.76 -4.83 -7.86
C CYS A 123 31.59 -5.42 -8.65
N ILE A 124 30.48 -4.68 -8.74
CA ILE A 124 29.30 -5.05 -9.53
C ILE A 124 28.97 -3.84 -10.40
N GLU A 125 29.17 -3.99 -11.71
CA GLU A 125 29.08 -2.89 -12.68
C GLU A 125 30.05 -1.76 -12.31
N ASP A 126 29.53 -0.65 -11.79
CA ASP A 126 30.29 0.53 -11.34
C ASP A 126 30.22 0.72 -9.80
N HIS A 127 29.65 -0.23 -9.08
CA HIS A 127 29.48 -0.18 -7.62
C HIS A 127 30.45 -1.11 -6.88
N ILE A 128 31.02 -0.61 -5.79
CA ILE A 128 31.83 -1.40 -4.84
C ILE A 128 30.93 -1.76 -3.66
N CYS A 129 30.68 -3.06 -3.47
CA CYS A 129 29.80 -3.58 -2.42
C CYS A 129 30.60 -4.38 -1.40
N ASN A 130 30.28 -4.23 -0.11
CA ASN A 130 30.92 -5.00 0.97
C ASN A 130 30.38 -6.44 1.04
N GLY A 131 31.28 -7.42 0.94
CA GLY A 131 30.99 -8.85 0.98
C GLY A 131 31.07 -9.52 -0.40
N THR A 132 30.98 -10.84 -0.40
CA THR A 132 31.09 -11.69 -1.61
C THR A 132 29.73 -12.13 -2.15
N ASN A 133 28.68 -12.15 -1.32
CA ASN A 133 27.33 -12.53 -1.71
C ASN A 133 26.43 -11.31 -1.94
N VAL A 134 26.92 -10.35 -2.70
CA VAL A 134 26.24 -9.06 -2.91
C VAL A 134 25.73 -8.90 -4.35
N GLY A 135 24.73 -8.04 -4.50
CA GLY A 135 24.15 -7.58 -5.75
C GLY A 135 23.90 -6.08 -5.71
N THR A 136 23.50 -5.51 -6.84
CA THR A 136 23.00 -4.14 -6.94
C THR A 136 21.50 -4.16 -7.24
N CYS A 137 20.75 -3.24 -6.65
CA CYS A 137 19.30 -3.10 -6.83
C CYS A 137 18.94 -1.62 -6.71
N GLY A 138 18.44 -1.01 -7.79
CA GLY A 138 18.13 0.43 -7.78
C GLY A 138 19.34 1.33 -7.49
N GLY A 139 20.56 0.87 -7.81
CA GLY A 139 21.82 1.58 -7.51
C GLY A 139 22.40 1.32 -6.12
N GLU A 140 21.74 0.51 -5.29
CA GLU A 140 22.19 0.20 -3.93
C GLU A 140 22.68 -1.24 -3.82
N CYS A 141 23.71 -1.47 -2.99
CA CYS A 141 24.23 -2.80 -2.70
C CYS A 141 23.29 -3.57 -1.76
N TYR A 142 23.03 -4.84 -2.05
CA TYR A 142 22.24 -5.72 -1.18
C TYR A 142 22.87 -7.11 -1.04
N ASN A 143 22.59 -7.77 0.08
CA ASN A 143 23.06 -9.12 0.37
C ASN A 143 22.08 -10.18 -0.18
N LYS A 144 22.52 -10.92 -1.19
CA LYS A 144 21.73 -11.95 -1.89
C LYS A 144 21.36 -13.16 -1.02
N LEU A 145 21.98 -13.35 0.15
CA LEU A 145 21.65 -14.45 1.05
C LEU A 145 20.37 -14.22 1.86
N TYR A 146 20.06 -12.95 2.17
CA TYR A 146 18.97 -12.61 3.09
C TYR A 146 17.98 -11.61 2.49
N GLN A 147 18.38 -10.90 1.44
CA GLN A 147 17.59 -9.86 0.81
C GLN A 147 17.33 -10.22 -0.65
N THR A 148 16.21 -9.71 -1.18
CA THR A 148 15.84 -9.88 -2.58
C THR A 148 15.58 -8.51 -3.21
N CYS A 149 15.90 -8.38 -4.49
CA CYS A 149 15.60 -7.19 -5.28
C CYS A 149 14.33 -7.42 -6.08
N ILE A 150 13.34 -6.54 -5.93
CA ILE A 150 12.08 -6.60 -6.67
C ILE A 150 11.82 -5.20 -7.22
N ASP A 151 11.77 -5.06 -8.54
CA ASP A 151 11.53 -3.78 -9.24
C ASP A 151 12.39 -2.60 -8.72
N GLY A 152 13.67 -2.88 -8.43
CA GLY A 152 14.60 -1.87 -7.92
C GLY A 152 14.49 -1.58 -6.42
N ILE A 153 13.64 -2.31 -5.68
CA ILE A 153 13.47 -2.19 -4.22
C ILE A 153 14.11 -3.39 -3.53
N ILE A 154 14.96 -3.12 -2.53
CA ILE A 154 15.59 -4.14 -1.69
C ILE A 154 14.62 -4.54 -0.56
N CYS A 155 14.23 -5.81 -0.53
CA CYS A 155 13.41 -6.39 0.52
C CYS A 155 14.24 -7.29 1.43
N SER A 156 14.12 -7.15 2.75
CA SER A 156 14.91 -7.87 3.77
C SER A 156 14.61 -9.36 3.94
N ASN A 157 13.84 -9.98 3.03
CA ASN A 157 13.44 -11.37 3.10
C ASN A 157 13.42 -11.97 1.70
N MET A 158 14.01 -13.15 1.53
CA MET A 158 14.04 -13.90 0.26
C MET A 158 12.64 -14.24 -0.28
N ASN A 159 11.65 -14.44 0.60
CA ASN A 159 10.26 -14.71 0.24
C ASN A 159 9.38 -13.45 0.21
N ALA A 160 9.98 -12.29 -0.07
CA ALA A 160 9.23 -11.05 -0.19
C ALA A 160 8.49 -10.92 -1.54
N ALA A 161 7.51 -10.04 -1.55
CA ALA A 161 6.90 -9.45 -2.75
C ALA A 161 6.64 -7.97 -2.50
N LEU A 162 6.27 -7.24 -3.55
CA LEU A 162 5.80 -5.87 -3.45
C LEU A 162 4.27 -5.80 -3.39
N CYS A 163 3.75 -4.92 -2.55
CA CYS A 163 2.36 -4.52 -2.51
C CYS A 163 2.25 -3.02 -2.27
N GLY A 164 1.66 -2.28 -3.20
CA GLY A 164 1.62 -0.81 -3.11
C GLY A 164 3.01 -0.17 -3.01
N GLY A 165 4.01 -0.75 -3.68
CA GLY A 165 5.40 -0.28 -3.65
C GLY A 165 6.17 -0.61 -2.36
N LYS A 166 5.59 -1.38 -1.43
CA LYS A 166 6.25 -1.79 -0.18
C LYS A 166 6.50 -3.29 -0.15
N CYS A 167 7.64 -3.67 0.40
CA CYS A 167 7.97 -5.07 0.65
C CYS A 167 7.03 -5.68 1.70
N PHE A 168 6.53 -6.89 1.42
CA PHE A 168 5.86 -7.72 2.40
C PHE A 168 6.35 -9.17 2.29
N SER A 169 6.37 -9.90 3.40
CA SER A 169 6.67 -11.33 3.37
C SER A 169 5.45 -12.13 2.92
N LYS A 170 5.65 -13.07 1.98
CA LYS A 170 4.63 -14.05 1.57
C LYS A 170 4.37 -15.13 2.64
N THR A 171 5.13 -15.14 3.73
CA THR A 171 5.03 -16.10 4.83
C THR A 171 4.58 -15.41 6.14
N PRO A 172 3.54 -15.92 6.83
CA PRO A 172 2.61 -16.97 6.39
C PRO A 172 1.80 -16.49 5.16
N VAL A 173 0.94 -17.35 4.61
CA VAL A 173 0.16 -17.10 3.37
C VAL A 173 -0.44 -15.70 3.37
N ARG A 174 0.16 -14.82 2.57
CA ARG A 174 -0.21 -13.41 2.41
C ARG A 174 -0.25 -13.07 0.94
N THR A 175 -1.26 -12.33 0.53
CA THR A 175 -1.50 -11.96 -0.87
C THR A 175 -1.72 -10.46 -0.98
N CYS A 176 -1.11 -9.84 -1.99
CA CYS A 176 -1.41 -8.46 -2.33
C CYS A 176 -2.68 -8.40 -3.18
N ILE A 177 -3.65 -7.60 -2.77
CA ILE A 177 -4.91 -7.39 -3.47
C ILE A 177 -5.15 -5.88 -3.53
N ASN A 178 -5.16 -5.29 -4.73
CA ASN A 178 -5.36 -3.86 -4.95
C ASN A 178 -4.46 -2.96 -4.07
N GLY A 179 -3.19 -3.32 -3.90
CA GLY A 179 -2.24 -2.58 -3.06
C GLY A 179 -2.35 -2.81 -1.56
N THR A 180 -3.26 -3.70 -1.11
CA THR A 180 -3.41 -4.09 0.30
C THR A 180 -2.92 -5.52 0.53
N VAL A 181 -2.16 -5.74 1.60
CA VAL A 181 -1.69 -7.08 1.98
C VAL A 181 -2.76 -7.77 2.84
N CYS A 182 -3.31 -8.87 2.33
CA CYS A 182 -4.31 -9.67 3.04
C CYS A 182 -3.72 -10.99 3.54
N ASN A 183 -4.10 -11.39 4.75
CA ASN A 183 -3.68 -12.64 5.37
C ASN A 183 -4.68 -13.77 5.04
N GLY A 184 -4.18 -14.91 4.55
CA GLY A 184 -4.98 -16.10 4.30
C GLY A 184 -5.36 -16.33 2.84
N PHE A 185 -6.16 -17.37 2.61
CA PHE A 185 -6.68 -17.76 1.30
C PHE A 185 -8.07 -17.18 1.04
N ASN A 186 -8.46 -17.07 -0.24
CA ASN A 186 -9.78 -16.58 -0.66
C ASN A 186 -10.13 -15.18 -0.14
N MET A 187 -9.10 -14.35 0.04
CA MET A 187 -9.28 -12.97 0.47
C MET A 187 -9.67 -12.08 -0.71
N ASP A 188 -10.33 -10.97 -0.41
CA ASP A 188 -10.52 -9.83 -1.30
C ASP A 188 -10.48 -8.53 -0.50
N THR A 189 -10.64 -7.40 -1.18
CA THR A 189 -10.65 -6.06 -0.58
C THR A 189 -11.99 -5.37 -0.78
N CYS A 190 -12.44 -4.66 0.25
CA CYS A 190 -13.63 -3.83 0.25
C CYS A 190 -13.29 -2.51 0.93
N ALA A 191 -13.33 -1.41 0.19
CA ALA A 191 -12.93 -0.08 0.68
C ALA A 191 -11.55 -0.10 1.38
N GLY A 192 -10.57 -0.83 0.81
CA GLY A 192 -9.21 -0.95 1.35
C GLY A 192 -9.05 -1.95 2.50
N ASN A 193 -10.11 -2.60 2.96
CA ASN A 193 -10.05 -3.60 4.02
C ASN A 193 -10.15 -5.03 3.47
N CYS A 194 -9.33 -5.93 4.00
CA CYS A 194 -9.36 -7.34 3.61
C CYS A 194 -10.57 -8.07 4.21
N TYR A 195 -11.22 -8.92 3.41
CA TYR A 195 -12.29 -9.81 3.87
C TYR A 195 -12.21 -11.19 3.21
N SER A 196 -12.80 -12.20 3.85
CA SER A 196 -12.83 -13.58 3.32
C SER A 196 -14.07 -13.81 2.47
N LYS A 197 -13.89 -14.09 1.17
CA LYS A 197 -15.00 -14.38 0.24
C LYS A 197 -15.77 -15.66 0.59
N LEU A 198 -15.22 -16.52 1.44
CA LEU A 198 -15.90 -17.74 1.89
C LEU A 198 -17.06 -17.45 2.85
N PHE A 199 -16.94 -16.41 3.67
CA PHE A 199 -17.87 -16.14 4.75
C PHE A 199 -18.42 -14.72 4.74
N GLN A 200 -17.89 -13.85 3.89
CA GLN A 200 -18.20 -12.43 3.88
C GLN A 200 -18.36 -11.93 2.44
N GLN A 201 -19.04 -10.80 2.29
CA GLN A 201 -19.22 -10.11 1.01
C GLN A 201 -19.04 -8.60 1.17
N CYS A 202 -18.62 -7.94 0.10
CA CYS A 202 -18.55 -6.48 0.03
C CYS A 202 -19.83 -5.93 -0.60
N LEU A 203 -20.57 -5.09 0.13
CA LEU A 203 -21.78 -4.41 -0.33
C LEU A 203 -21.62 -2.91 -0.13
N ASN A 204 -21.55 -2.15 -1.22
CA ASN A 204 -21.39 -0.69 -1.21
C ASN A 204 -20.25 -0.21 -0.29
N GLY A 205 -19.09 -0.88 -0.34
CA GLY A 205 -17.93 -0.54 0.50
C GLY A 205 -18.00 -1.05 1.94
N THR A 206 -19.06 -1.77 2.33
CA THR A 206 -19.22 -2.37 3.65
C THR A 206 -19.01 -3.88 3.58
N ILE A 207 -18.22 -4.44 4.50
CA ILE A 207 -18.02 -5.89 4.62
C ILE A 207 -19.13 -6.46 5.49
N CYS A 208 -19.95 -7.35 4.92
CA CYS A 208 -21.01 -8.06 5.62
C CYS A 208 -20.65 -9.52 5.83
N ASN A 209 -20.90 -10.04 7.04
CA ASN A 209 -20.82 -11.47 7.33
C ASN A 209 -22.01 -12.18 6.68
N GLY A 210 -21.77 -13.36 6.12
CA GLY A 210 -22.74 -14.14 5.36
C GLY A 210 -22.72 -13.81 3.87
N THR A 211 -22.82 -14.84 3.03
CA THR A 211 -22.91 -14.69 1.56
C THR A 211 -24.30 -14.27 1.09
N ASN A 212 -25.34 -14.41 1.93
CA ASN A 212 -26.70 -13.96 1.64
C ASN A 212 -27.13 -12.71 2.45
N SER A 213 -26.24 -11.74 2.54
CA SER A 213 -26.46 -10.50 3.27
C SER A 213 -26.93 -9.37 2.35
N GLY A 214 -27.60 -8.38 2.92
CA GLY A 214 -27.99 -7.13 2.28
C GLY A 214 -27.51 -5.94 3.10
N ILE A 215 -27.67 -4.74 2.55
CA ILE A 215 -27.50 -3.48 3.29
C ILE A 215 -28.86 -2.83 3.43
N CYS A 216 -29.21 -2.43 4.65
CA CYS A 216 -30.39 -1.65 4.98
C CYS A 216 -29.97 -0.49 5.88
N ALA A 217 -30.22 0.76 5.49
CA ALA A 217 -29.79 1.95 6.23
C ALA A 217 -28.29 1.91 6.62
N GLY A 218 -27.43 1.46 5.69
CA GLY A 218 -25.98 1.34 5.93
C GLY A 218 -25.56 0.16 6.83
N THR A 219 -26.50 -0.67 7.30
CA THR A 219 -26.21 -1.82 8.17
C THR A 219 -26.39 -3.13 7.42
N CYS A 220 -25.47 -4.07 7.64
CA CYS A 220 -25.56 -5.43 7.11
C CYS A 220 -26.72 -6.20 7.78
N TYR A 221 -27.48 -6.94 6.98
CA TYR A 221 -28.55 -7.81 7.47
C TYR A 221 -28.58 -9.14 6.71
N ASP A 222 -29.10 -10.21 7.33
CA ASP A 222 -29.24 -11.53 6.70
C ASP A 222 -30.58 -11.63 5.95
N ARG A 223 -30.54 -11.82 4.64
CA ARG A 223 -31.75 -11.88 3.80
C ARG A 223 -32.58 -13.15 4.04
N ASN A 224 -32.01 -14.17 4.67
CA ASN A 224 -32.77 -15.37 5.02
C ASN A 224 -33.72 -15.12 6.19
N SER A 225 -33.33 -14.24 7.12
CA SER A 225 -34.02 -14.02 8.37
C SER A 225 -34.61 -12.62 8.51
N GLN A 226 -34.31 -11.69 7.60
CA GLN A 226 -34.72 -10.28 7.70
C GLN A 226 -35.05 -9.69 6.32
N LYS A 227 -35.87 -8.62 6.30
CA LYS A 227 -36.25 -7.85 5.11
C LYS A 227 -36.04 -6.36 5.33
N CYS A 228 -35.59 -5.66 4.30
CA CYS A 228 -35.45 -4.20 4.32
C CYS A 228 -36.58 -3.55 3.52
N PHE A 229 -37.24 -2.55 4.10
CA PHE A 229 -38.30 -1.76 3.48
C PHE A 229 -38.01 -0.27 3.66
N ASN A 230 -37.61 0.43 2.60
CA ASN A 230 -37.29 1.87 2.66
C ASN A 230 -36.44 2.23 3.88
N GLU A 231 -35.28 1.57 4.02
CA GLU A 231 -34.34 1.75 5.13
C GLU A 231 -34.80 1.20 6.50
N ILE A 232 -35.98 0.60 6.61
CA ILE A 232 -36.46 -0.05 7.84
C ILE A 232 -36.18 -1.55 7.75
N LEU A 233 -35.39 -2.06 8.70
CA LEU A 233 -35.06 -3.48 8.80
C LEU A 233 -36.10 -4.21 9.67
N CYS A 234 -36.73 -5.23 9.11
CA CYS A 234 -37.73 -6.05 9.78
C CYS A 234 -37.26 -7.50 9.91
N ASN A 235 -37.42 -8.07 11.10
CA ASN A 235 -37.08 -9.46 11.38
C ASN A 235 -38.18 -10.41 10.91
N GLY A 236 -37.77 -11.52 10.30
CA GLY A 236 -38.60 -12.57 9.72
C GLY A 236 -38.60 -12.54 8.20
N SER A 237 -38.44 -13.71 7.58
CA SER A 237 -38.56 -13.89 6.12
C SER A 237 -39.94 -13.48 5.57
N ASN A 238 -40.97 -13.55 6.41
CA ASN A 238 -42.35 -13.16 6.11
C ASN A 238 -42.72 -11.76 6.63
N ALA A 239 -41.72 -10.95 7.00
CA ALA A 239 -41.98 -9.59 7.43
C ALA A 239 -42.56 -8.72 6.30
N GLY A 240 -43.39 -7.76 6.69
CA GLY A 240 -43.91 -6.68 5.87
C GLY A 240 -43.84 -5.35 6.63
N ILE A 241 -44.23 -4.26 5.97
CA ILE A 241 -44.31 -2.93 6.58
C ILE A 241 -45.75 -2.38 6.50
N CYS A 242 -46.24 -1.82 7.60
CA CYS A 242 -47.55 -1.17 7.67
C CYS A 242 -47.42 0.14 8.46
N ALA A 243 -47.74 1.28 7.83
CA ALA A 243 -47.56 2.62 8.42
C ALA A 243 -46.19 2.80 9.11
N GLY A 244 -45.11 2.40 8.43
CA GLY A 244 -43.74 2.53 8.94
C GLY A 244 -43.35 1.53 10.03
N LYS A 245 -44.20 0.57 10.39
CA LYS A 245 -43.90 -0.47 11.39
C LYS A 245 -43.78 -1.84 10.76
N CYS A 246 -42.79 -2.60 11.23
CA CYS A 246 -42.64 -4.00 10.86
C CYS A 246 -43.79 -4.84 11.41
N PHE A 247 -44.28 -5.77 10.60
CA PHE A 247 -45.24 -6.79 11.01
C PHE A 247 -44.88 -8.12 10.35
N ASN A 248 -45.40 -9.24 10.87
CA ASN A 248 -45.09 -10.57 10.34
C ASN A 248 -46.36 -11.25 9.83
N ASN A 249 -46.39 -11.56 8.54
CA ASN A 249 -47.54 -12.15 7.87
C ASN A 249 -47.94 -13.54 8.40
N VAL A 250 -47.03 -14.24 9.10
CA VAL A 250 -47.31 -15.57 9.66
C VAL A 250 -48.29 -15.51 10.83
N TYR A 251 -48.27 -14.44 11.63
CA TYR A 251 -49.08 -14.31 12.84
C TYR A 251 -50.46 -13.68 12.59
N SER A 252 -51.03 -13.95 11.41
CA SER A 252 -52.36 -13.48 11.05
C SER A 252 -52.48 -11.94 11.13
N GLN A 253 -51.46 -11.24 10.65
CA GLN A 253 -51.44 -9.79 10.56
C GLN A 253 -51.60 -9.36 9.10
N ARG A 254 -52.46 -8.40 8.81
CA ARG A 254 -52.57 -7.77 7.48
C ARG A 254 -52.64 -6.26 7.59
N CYS A 255 -52.02 -5.59 6.63
CA CYS A 255 -52.11 -4.15 6.49
C CYS A 255 -53.24 -3.78 5.52
N PHE A 256 -54.14 -2.90 5.94
CA PHE A 256 -55.20 -2.33 5.11
C PHE A 256 -55.10 -0.81 5.17
N ASP A 257 -54.78 -0.15 4.05
CA ASP A 257 -54.64 1.31 3.94
C ASP A 257 -53.84 1.96 5.08
N GLY A 258 -52.75 1.31 5.51
CA GLY A 258 -51.90 1.78 6.61
C GLY A 258 -52.33 1.35 8.01
N VAL A 259 -53.44 0.64 8.18
CA VAL A 259 -53.90 0.08 9.45
C VAL A 259 -53.49 -1.39 9.55
N LEU A 260 -52.77 -1.74 10.62
CA LEU A 260 -52.40 -3.13 10.89
C LEU A 260 -53.52 -3.84 11.65
N CYS A 261 -54.15 -4.81 11.00
CA CYS A 261 -55.18 -5.65 11.59
C CYS A 261 -54.62 -7.02 11.97
N ASN A 262 -54.91 -7.45 13.20
CA ASN A 262 -54.56 -8.77 13.71
C ASN A 262 -55.79 -9.70 13.66
N GLY A 263 -55.59 -10.98 13.40
CA GLY A 263 -56.63 -12.02 13.38
C GLY A 263 -56.50 -12.95 12.17
N PHE A 264 -57.04 -14.17 12.26
CA PHE A 264 -56.87 -15.22 11.23
C PHE A 264 -57.37 -14.78 9.83
N ASN A 265 -58.49 -14.06 9.80
CA ASN A 265 -59.06 -13.52 8.56
C ASN A 265 -59.57 -12.08 8.77
N PRO A 266 -58.68 -11.10 8.96
CA PRO A 266 -59.09 -9.75 9.26
C PRO A 266 -59.64 -9.09 7.99
N GLY A 267 -60.65 -8.26 8.16
CA GLY A 267 -61.15 -7.31 7.18
C GLY A 267 -61.05 -5.88 7.70
N MET A 268 -61.35 -4.92 6.82
CA MET A 268 -61.45 -3.52 7.16
C MET A 268 -62.82 -2.97 6.77
N CYS A 269 -63.48 -2.30 7.70
CA CYS A 269 -64.77 -1.66 7.50
C CYS A 269 -64.69 -0.23 8.04
N ASN A 270 -64.77 0.78 7.15
CA ASN A 270 -64.64 2.20 7.51
C ASN A 270 -63.48 2.49 8.49
N GLY A 271 -62.29 1.98 8.17
CA GLY A 271 -61.07 2.20 8.97
C GLY A 271 -60.96 1.36 10.25
N LYS A 272 -61.93 0.49 10.55
CA LYS A 272 -61.87 -0.43 11.69
C LYS A 272 -61.58 -1.86 11.22
N CYS A 273 -60.64 -2.51 11.89
CA CYS A 273 -60.40 -3.93 11.73
C CYS A 273 -61.57 -4.75 12.25
N TYR A 274 -61.93 -5.81 11.54
CA TYR A 274 -62.96 -6.76 11.96
C TYR A 274 -62.58 -8.20 11.59
N ASP A 275 -63.18 -9.19 12.24
CA ASP A 275 -62.95 -10.60 11.91
C ASP A 275 -64.00 -11.08 10.90
N ARG A 276 -63.57 -11.45 9.68
CA ARG A 276 -64.46 -11.92 8.61
C ARG A 276 -65.12 -13.26 8.90
N LEU A 277 -64.65 -14.00 9.91
CA LEU A 277 -65.29 -15.25 10.32
C LEU A 277 -66.52 -15.04 11.19
N SER A 278 -66.63 -13.89 11.86
CA SER A 278 -67.70 -13.60 12.81
C SER A 278 -68.46 -12.30 12.52
N GLN A 279 -67.95 -11.45 11.63
CA GLN A 279 -68.50 -10.14 11.33
C GLN A 279 -68.52 -9.88 9.82
N THR A 280 -69.46 -9.04 9.36
CA THR A 280 -69.56 -8.62 7.96
C THR A 280 -69.62 -7.10 7.85
N CYS A 281 -69.13 -6.55 6.74
CA CYS A 281 -69.18 -5.12 6.44
C CYS A 281 -70.10 -4.90 5.24
N ILE A 282 -71.21 -4.20 5.45
CA ILE A 282 -72.23 -3.95 4.41
C ILE A 282 -72.44 -2.45 4.34
N ASP A 283 -72.19 -1.85 3.18
CA ASP A 283 -72.28 -0.41 2.94
C ASP A 283 -71.54 0.44 3.99
N GLY A 284 -70.39 -0.06 4.47
CA GLY A 284 -69.57 0.60 5.49
C GLY A 284 -70.05 0.41 6.95
N VAL A 285 -71.11 -0.35 7.19
CA VAL A 285 -71.60 -0.70 8.53
C VAL A 285 -71.07 -2.07 8.93
N LEU A 286 -70.45 -2.15 10.10
CA LEU A 286 -69.93 -3.40 10.67
C LEU A 286 -71.03 -4.12 11.47
N CYS A 287 -71.31 -5.36 11.11
CA CYS A 287 -72.33 -6.21 11.72
C CYS A 287 -71.71 -7.47 12.37
N ASN A 288 -72.17 -7.83 13.57
CA ASN A 288 -71.63 -8.93 14.39
C ASN A 288 -72.07 -10.35 13.98
N SER A 289 -72.53 -10.53 12.74
CA SER A 289 -72.87 -11.83 12.18
C SER A 289 -72.79 -11.75 10.67
N THR A 290 -72.37 -12.84 10.03
CA THR A 290 -72.33 -12.95 8.57
C THR A 290 -73.71 -12.98 7.93
N ASP A 291 -74.76 -13.33 8.70
CA ASP A 291 -76.15 -13.41 8.23
C ASP A 291 -76.92 -12.08 8.37
N ASN A 292 -76.24 -11.05 8.88
CA ASN A 292 -76.84 -9.73 9.02
C ASN A 292 -76.93 -9.01 7.68
N ALA A 293 -77.96 -8.18 7.53
CA ALA A 293 -78.11 -7.19 6.47
C ALA A 293 -78.17 -5.79 7.09
N VAL A 294 -78.14 -4.75 6.25
CA VAL A 294 -78.20 -3.34 6.71
C VAL A 294 -79.46 -2.67 6.19
N CYS A 295 -80.13 -1.95 7.08
CA CYS A 295 -81.31 -1.12 6.78
C CYS A 295 -81.08 0.26 7.40
N ASN A 296 -80.95 1.29 6.56
CA ASN A 296 -80.70 2.68 6.97
C ASN A 296 -79.58 2.82 8.02
N GLY A 297 -78.44 2.17 7.78
CA GLY A 297 -77.27 2.21 8.66
C GLY A 297 -77.32 1.28 9.87
N LYS A 298 -78.40 0.51 10.08
CA LYS A 298 -78.53 -0.45 11.20
C LYS A 298 -78.44 -1.89 10.72
N CYS A 299 -77.66 -2.69 11.43
CA CYS A 299 -77.61 -4.13 11.22
C CYS A 299 -78.90 -4.81 11.69
N TYR A 300 -79.40 -5.76 10.92
CA TYR A 300 -80.53 -6.62 11.29
C TYR A 300 -80.30 -8.05 10.82
N ASN A 301 -80.91 -9.03 11.48
CA ASN A 301 -80.76 -10.43 11.10
C ASN A 301 -81.77 -10.78 10.00
N SER A 302 -81.29 -11.06 8.79
CA SER A 302 -82.13 -11.33 7.61
C SER A 302 -82.98 -12.62 7.71
N ILE A 303 -82.64 -13.51 8.66
CA ILE A 303 -83.39 -14.75 8.94
C ILE A 303 -84.69 -14.45 9.70
N PHE A 304 -84.70 -13.41 10.56
CA PHE A 304 -85.83 -13.10 11.44
C PHE A 304 -86.47 -11.73 11.17
N GLN A 305 -85.82 -10.88 10.38
CA GLN A 305 -86.22 -9.50 10.14
C GLN A 305 -86.07 -9.14 8.65
N LYS A 306 -86.81 -8.12 8.18
CA LYS A 306 -86.68 -7.53 6.85
C LYS A 306 -86.68 -6.00 6.91
N CYS A 307 -86.02 -5.37 5.94
CA CYS A 307 -86.05 -3.92 5.76
C CYS A 307 -87.23 -3.51 4.89
N LEU A 308 -88.13 -2.67 5.43
CA LEU A 308 -89.26 -2.10 4.70
C LEU A 308 -89.19 -0.58 4.82
N GLN A 309 -89.10 0.13 3.68
CA GLN A 309 -89.06 1.60 3.64
C GLN A 309 -88.02 2.23 4.60
N GLY A 310 -86.89 1.55 4.83
CA GLY A 310 -85.84 2.01 5.76
C GLY A 310 -86.05 1.66 7.23
N VAL A 311 -87.11 0.91 7.57
CA VAL A 311 -87.42 0.41 8.92
C VAL A 311 -87.18 -1.10 9.01
N VAL A 312 -86.51 -1.55 10.07
CA VAL A 312 -86.28 -2.98 10.36
C VAL A 312 -87.51 -3.55 11.05
N CYS A 313 -88.13 -4.55 10.42
CA CYS A 313 -89.33 -5.22 10.95
C CYS A 313 -89.09 -6.70 11.17
N THR A 314 -89.63 -7.25 12.25
CA THR A 314 -89.69 -8.70 12.47
C THR A 314 -90.56 -9.35 11.39
N LEU A 315 -90.16 -10.53 10.91
CA LEU A 315 -90.89 -11.27 9.88
C LEU A 315 -92.24 -11.77 10.41
N TRP A 316 -93.33 -11.10 10.01
CA TRP A 316 -94.71 -11.58 10.12
C TRP A 316 -95.37 -11.64 8.73
N PRO A 317 -96.39 -12.50 8.51
CA PRO A 317 -97.04 -12.67 7.21
C PRO A 317 -97.56 -11.37 6.59
N SER A 318 -98.17 -10.50 7.41
CA SER A 318 -98.87 -9.28 6.97
C SER A 318 -98.26 -7.98 7.51
N ILE A 319 -96.93 -7.97 7.70
CA ILE A 319 -96.20 -6.81 8.23
C ILE A 319 -96.08 -5.67 7.19
N LEU A 320 -96.46 -4.47 7.61
CA LEU A 320 -96.35 -3.21 6.86
C LEU A 320 -95.64 -2.13 7.70
N VAL A 321 -95.34 -0.99 7.09
CA VAL A 321 -94.70 0.16 7.76
C VAL A 321 -95.65 1.35 7.78
N CYS A 322 -95.75 2.00 8.93
CA CYS A 322 -96.47 3.23 9.17
C CYS A 322 -95.52 4.24 9.81
N ALA A 323 -95.12 5.26 9.04
CA ALA A 323 -94.05 6.19 9.40
C ALA A 323 -92.73 5.45 9.75
N ASP A 324 -92.36 5.39 11.02
CA ASP A 324 -91.14 4.76 11.54
C ASP A 324 -91.39 3.43 12.28
N LYS A 325 -92.63 2.92 12.27
CA LYS A 325 -93.03 1.71 12.98
C LYS A 325 -93.53 0.62 12.05
N CYS A 326 -93.19 -0.60 12.40
CA CYS A 326 -93.76 -1.79 11.79
C CYS A 326 -95.07 -2.16 12.49
N TYR A 327 -96.07 -2.56 11.73
CA TYR A 327 -97.36 -3.00 12.26
C TYR A 327 -97.86 -4.23 11.50
N ASN A 328 -98.70 -5.02 12.16
CA ASN A 328 -99.34 -6.16 11.50
C ASN A 328 -100.71 -5.75 10.97
N SER A 329 -100.89 -5.77 9.64
CA SER A 329 -102.16 -5.38 9.02
C SER A 329 -103.34 -6.31 9.33
N ASP A 330 -103.10 -7.50 9.90
CA ASP A 330 -104.15 -8.39 10.39
C ASP A 330 -104.76 -7.90 11.72
N TYR A 331 -104.02 -7.09 12.49
CA TYR A 331 -104.41 -6.65 13.86
C TYR A 331 -104.44 -5.14 14.03
N GLU A 332 -103.78 -4.37 13.16
CA GLU A 332 -103.54 -2.94 13.29
C GLU A 332 -103.70 -2.22 11.94
N LYS A 333 -104.00 -0.92 11.97
CA LYS A 333 -104.07 -0.04 10.79
C LYS A 333 -103.24 1.22 10.96
N CYS A 334 -102.74 1.76 9.85
CA CYS A 334 -102.00 3.02 9.79
C CYS A 334 -102.95 4.19 9.46
N VAL A 335 -103.06 5.19 10.34
CA VAL A 335 -103.84 6.41 10.10
C VAL A 335 -102.98 7.62 10.44
N GLY A 336 -102.67 8.44 9.42
CA GLY A 336 -101.87 9.66 9.61
C GLY A 336 -100.47 9.43 10.18
N GLY A 337 -99.85 8.27 9.92
CA GLY A 337 -98.54 7.89 10.49
C GLY A 337 -98.60 7.27 11.88
N ILE A 338 -99.79 7.03 12.44
CA ILE A 338 -99.99 6.39 13.73
C ILE A 338 -100.58 4.99 13.54
N VAL A 339 -99.96 4.00 14.20
CA VAL A 339 -100.46 2.60 14.26
C VAL A 339 -101.57 2.52 15.30
N THR A 340 -102.73 2.00 14.91
CA THR A 340 -103.91 1.84 15.78
C THR A 340 -104.46 0.41 15.68
N PRO A 341 -104.91 -0.23 16.78
CA PRO A 341 -105.53 -1.55 16.72
C PRO A 341 -106.79 -1.56 15.85
N LEU A 342 -107.04 -2.66 15.13
CA LEU A 342 -108.28 -2.89 14.38
C LEU A 342 -109.46 -3.22 15.30
N TYR A 343 -109.17 -3.89 16.41
CA TYR A 343 -110.14 -4.28 17.43
C TYR A 343 -109.83 -3.47 18.70
N THR A 344 -110.65 -2.46 18.97
CA THR A 344 -110.66 -1.69 20.23
C THR A 344 -111.90 -2.03 21.02
#